data_AF-A0AAU7K2T3-F1
#
_entry.id   AF-A0AAU7K2T3-F1
#
_cell.length_a   1.000
_cell.length_b   1.000
_cell.length_c   1.000
_cell.angle_alpha   90.00
_cell.angle_beta   90.00
_cell.angle_gamma   90.00
#
_symmetry.space_group_name_H-M   'P 1'
#
loop_
_entity.id
_entity.type
_entity.pdbx_description
1 polymer ?
#
loop_
_entity_poly.entity_id
_entity_poly.type
_entity_poly.pdbx_seq_one_letter_code
_entity_poly.pdbx_strand_id
1 'polypeptide(L)'
;MKGIKRILVILGVMAVIISILSRCMNAADALPKDIRGEAYTGAATCVKCHKEIKQSFAHNAHGLTSKPVADQELLKVFAPDSNAFNFDTHQKIVMEKRQSGVFQVAYVDGKEVRAEKFDMVFGSGEKAYTYAYWKGKKLYELPLSYFSEIRNWAISPGFTKQTFYYDRPIGSRCLECHASYIDKKVTQTSGITTDEEMERGALLYGIDCERCHGPGRQHAVFHLENPAEKTAKFITIYKTLSRKQKMDACGVCHSGNALVAQKSVFGFTPGDHLDDYYAQDFVGFGGGNPDVHGNQTNMLMGSNCYRKSENMTCQSCHNTHENIKGNLKIYSQRCISCHQNTKHSEVTLTKGSLSKNCIDCHMPKESSKLITFQQAGKDHLSPYRLRSHHIAIYTDITK
;
A
#
# COMPACT_ATOMS: atom_id res chain seq x y z
N MET A 1 -69.48 -11.64 21.85
CA MET A 1 -68.22 -11.72 22.63
C MET A 1 -67.23 -12.83 22.18
N LYS A 2 -67.62 -13.90 21.47
CA LYS A 2 -66.68 -14.97 21.05
C LYS A 2 -65.75 -14.57 19.88
N GLY A 3 -66.15 -13.63 19.00
CA GLY A 3 -65.33 -13.19 17.86
C GLY A 3 -64.13 -12.31 18.25
N ILE A 4 -64.33 -11.36 19.16
CA ILE A 4 -63.29 -10.40 19.58
C ILE A 4 -62.12 -11.12 20.28
N LYS A 5 -62.40 -12.12 21.13
CA LYS A 5 -61.35 -12.93 21.79
C LYS A 5 -60.50 -13.72 20.78
N ARG A 6 -61.10 -14.27 19.72
CA ARG A 6 -60.36 -14.96 18.65
C ARG A 6 -59.44 -14.01 17.88
N ILE A 7 -59.93 -12.81 17.55
CA ILE A 7 -59.14 -11.79 16.84
C ILE A 7 -57.94 -11.35 17.69
N LEU A 8 -58.13 -11.11 18.98
CA LEU A 8 -57.03 -10.73 19.89
C LEU A 8 -55.97 -11.83 20.03
N VAL A 9 -56.38 -13.11 20.07
CA VAL A 9 -55.43 -14.24 20.10
C VAL A 9 -54.65 -14.34 18.80
N ILE A 10 -55.29 -14.19 17.63
CA ILE A 10 -54.62 -14.21 16.33
C ILE A 10 -53.63 -13.06 16.19
N LEU A 11 -54.03 -11.84 16.60
CA LEU A 11 -53.15 -10.67 16.58
C LEU A 11 -51.96 -10.84 17.54
N GLY A 12 -52.16 -11.42 18.72
CA GLY A 12 -51.09 -11.75 19.67
C GLY A 12 -50.09 -12.76 19.10
N VAL A 13 -50.58 -13.83 18.47
CA VAL A 13 -49.72 -14.84 17.81
C VAL A 13 -48.96 -14.23 16.64
N MET A 14 -49.62 -13.42 15.80
CA MET A 14 -48.96 -12.70 14.71
C MET A 14 -47.88 -11.74 15.23
N ALA A 15 -48.14 -10.98 16.30
CA ALA A 15 -47.16 -10.07 16.88
C ALA A 15 -45.94 -10.82 17.45
N VAL A 16 -46.15 -12.00 18.05
CA VAL A 16 -45.07 -12.88 18.52
C VAL A 16 -44.28 -13.45 17.35
N ILE A 17 -44.94 -13.94 16.30
CA ILE A 17 -44.28 -14.44 15.08
C ILE A 17 -43.49 -13.32 14.39
N ILE A 18 -44.07 -12.13 14.25
CA ILE A 18 -43.38 -10.97 13.69
C ILE A 18 -42.18 -10.58 14.55
N SER A 19 -42.30 -10.61 15.88
CA SER A 19 -41.19 -10.31 16.80
C SER A 19 -40.07 -11.36 16.75
N ILE A 20 -40.41 -12.63 16.53
CA ILE A 20 -39.44 -13.72 16.35
C ILE A 20 -38.76 -13.58 14.99
N LEU A 21 -39.52 -13.38 13.91
CA LEU A 21 -39.00 -13.20 12.55
C LEU A 21 -38.20 -11.89 12.40
N SER A 22 -38.57 -10.82 13.10
CA SER A 22 -37.80 -9.57 13.11
C SER A 22 -36.50 -9.68 13.91
N ARG A 23 -36.45 -10.58 14.90
CA ARG A 23 -35.20 -10.98 15.57
C ARG A 23 -34.35 -11.92 14.70
N CYS A 24 -34.92 -12.47 13.64
CA CYS A 24 -34.22 -13.26 12.60
C CYS A 24 -33.78 -12.41 11.39
N MET A 25 -33.86 -11.07 11.44
CA MET A 25 -33.02 -10.25 10.57
C MET A 25 -31.56 -10.53 10.94
N ASN A 26 -30.92 -11.40 10.16
CA ASN A 26 -29.58 -11.91 10.43
C ASN A 26 -28.61 -10.72 10.54
N ALA A 27 -27.65 -10.77 11.46
CA ALA A 27 -26.62 -9.74 11.55
C ALA A 27 -25.86 -9.57 10.22
N ALA A 28 -25.82 -10.64 9.41
CA ALA A 28 -25.32 -10.64 8.04
C ALA A 28 -26.03 -9.64 7.12
N ASP A 29 -27.35 -9.48 7.23
CA ASP A 29 -28.12 -8.59 6.34
C ASP A 29 -27.90 -7.11 6.68
N ALA A 30 -27.44 -6.82 7.89
CA ALA A 30 -27.08 -5.48 8.34
C ALA A 30 -25.65 -5.05 7.95
N LEU A 31 -24.82 -6.00 7.47
CA LEU A 31 -23.46 -5.69 7.01
C LEU A 31 -23.48 -5.15 5.58
N PRO A 32 -22.66 -4.12 5.28
CA PRO A 32 -22.58 -3.58 3.94
C PRO A 32 -22.07 -4.64 2.97
N LYS A 33 -22.53 -4.56 1.72
CA LYS A 33 -21.93 -5.32 0.62
C LYS A 33 -20.54 -4.77 0.32
N ASP A 34 -19.60 -5.66 0.07
CA ASP A 34 -18.23 -5.32 -0.33
C ASP A 34 -18.03 -5.74 -1.80
N ILE A 35 -17.29 -4.94 -2.56
CA ILE A 35 -17.09 -5.17 -3.99
C ILE A 35 -16.23 -6.41 -4.29
N ARG A 36 -15.48 -6.91 -3.30
CA ARG A 36 -14.75 -8.18 -3.39
C ARG A 36 -15.65 -9.41 -3.31
N GLY A 37 -16.90 -9.25 -2.88
CA GLY A 37 -17.91 -10.31 -2.79
C GLY A 37 -18.35 -10.66 -1.36
N GLU A 38 -19.25 -11.64 -1.26
CA GLU A 38 -19.98 -12.00 -0.04
C GLU A 38 -19.13 -12.57 1.10
N ALA A 39 -17.83 -12.80 0.92
CA ALA A 39 -16.94 -13.19 2.02
C ALA A 39 -16.40 -11.99 2.81
N TYR A 40 -16.49 -10.78 2.24
CA TYR A 40 -15.91 -9.55 2.76
C TYR A 40 -16.98 -8.66 3.38
N THR A 41 -16.55 -7.76 4.28
CA THR A 41 -17.45 -6.83 4.97
C THR A 41 -16.99 -5.37 4.91
N GLY A 42 -15.81 -5.12 4.37
CA GLY A 42 -15.19 -3.82 4.24
C GLY A 42 -14.59 -3.30 5.56
N ALA A 43 -13.49 -2.55 5.44
CA ALA A 43 -12.81 -1.93 6.58
C ALA A 43 -13.72 -1.05 7.47
N ALA A 44 -14.77 -0.46 6.88
CA ALA A 44 -15.77 0.34 7.61
C ALA A 44 -16.51 -0.46 8.68
N THR A 45 -16.66 -1.79 8.51
CA THR A 45 -17.22 -2.68 9.52
C THR A 45 -16.23 -2.93 10.64
N CYS A 46 -14.96 -3.20 10.32
CA CYS A 46 -13.91 -3.51 11.29
C CYS A 46 -13.76 -2.38 12.34
N VAL A 47 -13.76 -1.13 11.89
CA VAL A 47 -13.56 0.04 12.76
C VAL A 47 -14.74 0.37 13.69
N LYS A 48 -15.90 -0.31 13.54
CA LYS A 48 -17.02 -0.18 14.49
C LYS A 48 -16.68 -0.83 15.83
N CYS A 49 -15.97 -1.96 15.81
CA CYS A 49 -15.54 -2.71 16.99
C CYS A 49 -14.09 -2.39 17.37
N HIS A 50 -13.19 -2.26 16.40
CA HIS A 50 -11.76 -1.98 16.62
C HIS A 50 -11.43 -0.47 16.65
N LYS A 51 -12.09 0.25 17.55
CA LYS A 51 -12.05 1.73 17.59
C LYS A 51 -10.65 2.31 17.84
N GLU A 52 -9.83 1.63 18.63
CA GLU A 52 -8.46 2.07 18.95
C GLU A 52 -7.55 2.11 17.71
N ILE A 53 -7.79 1.22 16.74
CA ILE A 53 -7.00 1.13 15.49
C ILE A 53 -7.53 2.10 14.44
N LYS A 54 -8.78 2.57 14.55
CA LYS A 54 -9.41 3.46 13.56
C LYS A 54 -8.57 4.71 13.29
N GLN A 55 -8.07 5.37 14.34
CA GLN A 55 -7.33 6.61 14.22
C GLN A 55 -5.97 6.41 13.56
N SER A 56 -5.26 5.33 13.90
CA SER A 56 -3.95 5.03 13.32
C SER A 56 -4.06 4.54 11.89
N PHE A 57 -5.07 3.71 11.58
CA PHE A 57 -5.31 3.20 10.23
C PHE A 57 -5.57 4.33 9.22
N ALA A 58 -6.40 5.32 9.58
CA ALA A 58 -6.73 6.45 8.70
C ALA A 58 -5.50 7.28 8.26
N HIS A 59 -4.40 7.20 9.02
CA HIS A 59 -3.18 7.97 8.77
C HIS A 59 -1.96 7.06 8.48
N ASN A 60 -2.16 5.74 8.35
CA ASN A 60 -1.05 4.85 8.07
C ASN A 60 -0.67 4.91 6.58
N ALA A 61 0.60 4.62 6.29
CA ALA A 61 1.09 4.69 4.91
C ALA A 61 0.46 3.63 4.00
N HIS A 62 0.03 2.50 4.55
CA HIS A 62 -0.62 1.40 3.83
C HIS A 62 -1.99 1.81 3.26
N GLY A 63 -2.88 2.37 4.07
CA GLY A 63 -4.18 2.89 3.66
C GLY A 63 -4.07 4.13 2.75
N LEU A 64 -2.97 4.88 2.84
CA LEU A 64 -2.70 6.05 2.01
C LEU A 64 -1.88 5.74 0.75
N THR A 65 -1.51 4.47 0.49
CA THR A 65 -0.67 4.11 -0.66
C THR A 65 -1.34 4.38 -2.01
N SER A 66 -2.67 4.50 -2.01
CA SER A 66 -3.40 5.11 -3.12
C SER A 66 -4.69 5.77 -2.65
N LYS A 67 -5.18 6.75 -3.41
CA LYS A 67 -6.47 7.41 -3.17
C LYS A 67 -6.96 8.09 -4.45
N PRO A 68 -8.27 8.38 -4.57
CA PRO A 68 -8.75 9.32 -5.56
C PRO A 68 -8.12 10.70 -5.31
N VAL A 69 -7.88 11.44 -6.39
CA VAL A 69 -7.39 12.81 -6.30
C VAL A 69 -8.53 13.75 -5.92
N ALA A 70 -8.31 14.55 -4.87
CA ALA A 70 -9.17 15.66 -4.49
C ALA A 70 -8.39 16.98 -4.63
N ASP A 71 -8.99 17.96 -5.31
CA ASP A 71 -8.34 19.24 -5.65
C ASP A 71 -7.72 19.94 -4.43
N GLN A 72 -8.40 19.94 -3.28
CA GLN A 72 -7.94 20.59 -2.04
C GLN A 72 -6.60 20.07 -1.52
N GLU A 73 -6.32 18.78 -1.67
CA GLU A 73 -5.07 18.17 -1.21
C GLU A 73 -3.92 18.48 -2.15
N LEU A 74 -4.19 18.51 -3.45
CA LEU A 74 -3.22 18.86 -4.47
C LEU A 74 -2.88 20.36 -4.45
N LEU A 75 -3.83 21.23 -4.09
CA LEU A 75 -3.59 22.66 -3.93
C LEU A 75 -2.52 23.01 -2.89
N LYS A 76 -2.26 22.13 -1.91
CA LYS A 76 -1.18 22.31 -0.93
C LYS A 76 0.23 22.09 -1.50
N VAL A 77 0.32 21.35 -2.61
CA VAL A 77 1.57 21.12 -3.38
C VAL A 77 1.61 21.94 -4.69
N PHE A 78 0.58 22.74 -4.96
CA PHE A 78 0.51 23.71 -6.06
C PHE A 78 0.87 25.11 -5.61
N ALA A 79 2.16 25.37 -5.42
CA ALA A 79 2.63 26.75 -5.39
C ALA A 79 2.83 27.25 -6.85
N PRO A 80 2.36 28.46 -7.23
CA PRO A 80 2.42 28.97 -8.61
C PRO A 80 3.82 29.03 -9.23
N ASP A 81 4.85 29.08 -8.38
CA ASP A 81 6.27 29.16 -8.74
C ASP A 81 6.92 27.78 -9.00
N SER A 82 6.19 26.68 -8.77
CA SER A 82 6.68 25.30 -8.95
C SER A 82 5.75 24.42 -9.79
N ASN A 83 4.79 25.00 -10.52
CA ASN A 83 3.77 24.23 -11.24
C ASN A 83 4.13 23.88 -12.69
N ALA A 84 5.39 24.01 -13.12
CA ALA A 84 5.80 23.68 -14.48
C ALA A 84 7.13 22.91 -14.52
N PHE A 85 7.26 22.02 -15.52
CA PHE A 85 8.47 21.29 -15.85
C PHE A 85 8.80 21.51 -17.32
N ASN A 86 9.96 22.10 -17.61
CA ASN A 86 10.44 22.29 -18.98
C ASN A 86 11.35 21.12 -19.38
N PHE A 87 11.06 20.49 -20.51
CA PHE A 87 11.91 19.46 -21.12
C PHE A 87 13.02 20.12 -21.94
N ASP A 88 12.65 21.13 -22.72
CA ASP A 88 13.55 22.00 -23.49
C ASP A 88 12.91 23.39 -23.67
N THR A 89 13.40 24.18 -24.62
CA THR A 89 12.87 25.53 -24.92
C THR A 89 11.50 25.53 -25.61
N HIS A 90 11.08 24.41 -26.18
CA HIS A 90 9.86 24.22 -26.95
C HIS A 90 8.80 23.42 -26.19
N GLN A 91 9.22 22.45 -25.38
CA GLN A 91 8.37 21.46 -24.72
C GLN A 91 8.32 21.67 -23.21
N LYS A 92 7.11 21.75 -22.65
CA LYS A 92 6.89 21.79 -21.20
C LYS A 92 5.60 21.11 -20.80
N ILE A 93 5.54 20.66 -19.55
CA ILE A 93 4.31 20.29 -18.88
C ILE A 93 4.01 21.31 -17.79
N VAL A 94 2.76 21.76 -17.71
CA VAL A 94 2.26 22.65 -16.67
C VAL A 94 1.16 21.93 -15.92
N MET A 95 1.20 22.02 -14.60
CA MET A 95 0.12 21.59 -13.74
C MET A 95 -0.90 22.72 -13.63
N GLU A 96 -2.10 22.46 -14.12
CA GLU A 96 -3.16 23.45 -14.25
C GLU A 96 -4.41 23.04 -13.49
N LYS A 97 -4.99 23.99 -12.75
CA LYS A 97 -6.34 23.85 -12.24
C LYS A 97 -7.35 24.34 -13.29
N ARG A 98 -8.24 23.45 -13.71
CA ARG A 98 -9.37 23.74 -14.60
C ARG A 98 -10.67 23.54 -13.81
N GLN A 99 -11.81 23.91 -14.39
CA GLN A 99 -13.11 23.78 -13.72
C GLN A 99 -13.43 22.32 -13.32
N SER A 100 -13.01 21.35 -14.14
CA SER A 100 -13.26 19.93 -13.96
C SER A 100 -12.23 19.21 -13.07
N GLY A 101 -11.26 19.94 -12.51
CA GLY A 101 -10.20 19.41 -11.64
C GLY A 101 -8.82 19.85 -12.09
N VAL A 102 -7.81 19.12 -11.68
CA VAL A 102 -6.41 19.41 -11.96
C VAL A 102 -5.90 18.55 -13.11
N PHE A 103 -5.01 19.10 -13.96
CA PHE A 103 -4.47 18.47 -15.16
C PHE A 103 -2.94 18.62 -15.26
N GLN A 104 -2.26 17.62 -15.83
CA GLN A 104 -0.94 17.84 -16.42
C GLN A 104 -1.11 18.16 -17.90
N VAL A 105 -0.70 19.35 -18.29
CA VAL A 105 -0.94 19.92 -19.62
C VAL A 105 0.38 20.09 -20.33
N ALA A 106 0.56 19.37 -21.43
CA ALA A 106 1.73 19.46 -22.29
C ALA A 106 1.56 20.58 -23.32
N TYR A 107 2.60 21.37 -23.47
CA TYR A 107 2.73 22.43 -24.46
C TYR A 107 3.93 22.18 -25.36
N VAL A 108 3.75 22.47 -26.65
CA VAL A 108 4.83 22.54 -27.66
C VAL A 108 4.73 23.89 -28.34
N ASP A 109 5.81 24.68 -28.32
CA ASP A 109 5.86 26.04 -28.90
C ASP A 109 4.74 26.94 -28.39
N GLY A 110 4.42 26.81 -27.10
CA GLY A 110 3.36 27.56 -26.43
C GLY A 110 1.93 27.12 -26.77
N LYS A 111 1.74 26.10 -27.61
CA LYS A 111 0.43 25.52 -27.93
C LYS A 111 0.16 24.30 -27.06
N GLU A 112 -1.01 24.23 -26.45
CA GLU A 112 -1.46 23.02 -25.76
C GLU A 112 -1.61 21.89 -26.78
N VAL A 113 -0.99 20.74 -26.50
CA VAL A 113 -1.07 19.55 -27.37
C VAL A 113 -1.69 18.34 -26.67
N ARG A 114 -1.68 18.31 -25.33
CA ARG A 114 -2.32 17.25 -24.54
C ARG A 114 -2.61 17.72 -23.12
N ALA A 115 -3.73 17.29 -22.57
CA ALA A 115 -4.09 17.51 -21.17
C ALA A 115 -4.74 16.26 -20.60
N GLU A 116 -4.23 15.74 -19.49
CA GLU A 116 -4.81 14.59 -18.80
C GLU A 116 -5.07 14.93 -17.34
N LYS A 117 -6.22 14.48 -16.84
CA LYS A 117 -6.71 14.80 -15.49
C LYS A 117 -5.99 13.94 -14.45
N PHE A 118 -5.70 14.53 -13.30
CA PHE A 118 -5.31 13.75 -12.12
C PHE A 118 -6.53 13.01 -11.57
N ASP A 119 -6.67 11.70 -11.84
CA ASP A 119 -7.79 10.89 -11.31
C ASP A 119 -7.41 10.14 -10.03
N MET A 120 -6.18 9.63 -9.97
CA MET A 120 -5.68 8.77 -8.89
C MET A 120 -4.26 9.17 -8.52
N VAL A 121 -3.93 8.98 -7.25
CA VAL A 121 -2.56 9.13 -6.75
C VAL A 121 -2.09 7.83 -6.12
N PHE A 122 -0.82 7.52 -6.36
CA PHE A 122 -0.02 6.49 -5.73
C PHE A 122 1.00 7.13 -4.79
N GLY A 123 1.24 6.45 -3.67
CA GLY A 123 2.15 6.87 -2.62
C GLY A 123 1.47 7.63 -1.49
N SER A 124 1.92 7.35 -0.27
CA SER A 124 1.41 7.99 0.95
C SER A 124 1.90 9.43 1.17
N GLY A 125 2.73 9.95 0.25
CA GLY A 125 3.36 11.27 0.37
C GLY A 125 4.65 11.31 1.18
N GLU A 126 5.08 10.19 1.76
CA GLU A 126 6.33 10.13 2.53
C GLU A 126 7.55 10.47 1.67
N LYS A 127 7.51 10.08 0.41
CA LYS A 127 8.63 10.20 -0.53
C LYS A 127 8.23 10.89 -1.81
N ALA A 128 7.12 10.45 -2.39
CA ALA A 128 6.58 11.01 -3.61
C ALA A 128 5.07 10.77 -3.70
N TYR A 129 4.45 11.53 -4.59
CA TYR A 129 3.14 11.28 -5.16
C TYR A 129 3.31 11.07 -6.66
N THR A 130 2.95 9.88 -7.13
CA THR A 130 2.84 9.57 -8.55
C THR A 130 1.37 9.56 -8.92
N TYR A 131 1.02 10.15 -10.06
CA TYR A 131 -0.38 10.34 -10.41
C TYR A 131 -0.76 9.55 -11.66
N ALA A 132 -2.03 9.25 -11.78
CA ALA A 132 -2.56 8.48 -12.89
C ALA A 132 -3.91 9.03 -13.36
N TYR A 133 -4.25 8.72 -14.61
CA TYR A 133 -5.50 9.10 -15.25
C TYR A 133 -6.15 7.90 -15.92
N TRP A 134 -7.49 7.90 -15.96
CA TRP A 134 -8.26 6.87 -16.62
C TRP A 134 -8.57 7.27 -18.07
N LYS A 135 -8.36 6.33 -19.00
CA LYS A 135 -8.86 6.41 -20.38
C LYS A 135 -9.72 5.18 -20.65
N GLY A 136 -11.04 5.34 -20.53
CA GLY A 136 -11.96 4.21 -20.51
C GLY A 136 -11.66 3.29 -19.32
N LYS A 137 -11.44 2.00 -19.59
CA LYS A 137 -11.12 0.97 -18.59
C LYS A 137 -9.62 0.74 -18.37
N LYS A 138 -8.77 1.66 -18.86
CA LYS A 138 -7.32 1.56 -18.74
C LYS A 138 -6.79 2.72 -17.91
N LEU A 139 -5.84 2.41 -17.04
CA LEU A 139 -5.18 3.38 -16.17
C LEU A 139 -3.79 3.68 -16.75
N TYR A 140 -3.40 4.95 -16.73
CA TYR A 140 -2.12 5.40 -17.27
C TYR A 140 -1.39 6.30 -16.28
N GLU A 141 -0.07 6.14 -16.20
CA GLU A 141 0.79 6.99 -15.36
C GLU A 141 0.93 8.38 -16.01
N LEU A 142 0.81 9.43 -15.19
CA LEU A 142 1.11 10.80 -15.63
C LEU A 142 2.64 11.02 -15.68
N PRO A 143 3.15 11.84 -16.62
CA PRO A 143 4.58 11.99 -16.86
C PRO A 143 5.39 12.57 -15.70
N LEU A 144 4.75 13.35 -14.81
CA LEU A 144 5.41 13.98 -13.66
C LEU A 144 4.87 13.48 -12.33
N SER A 145 5.78 13.28 -11.39
CA SER A 145 5.51 12.97 -9.99
C SER A 145 6.00 14.11 -9.11
N TYR A 146 5.34 14.32 -7.98
CA TYR A 146 5.79 15.28 -6.97
C TYR A 146 6.65 14.56 -5.92
N PHE A 147 7.90 15.00 -5.74
CA PHE A 147 8.84 14.37 -4.80
C PHE A 147 9.00 15.22 -3.54
N SER A 148 8.66 14.63 -2.39
CA SER A 148 8.60 15.33 -1.10
C SER A 148 9.97 15.81 -0.60
N GLU A 149 11.05 15.07 -0.93
CA GLU A 149 12.42 15.43 -0.53
C GLU A 149 12.89 16.74 -1.18
N ILE A 150 12.49 16.96 -2.43
CA ILE A 150 12.89 18.13 -3.21
C ILE A 150 11.80 19.20 -3.28
N ARG A 151 10.62 18.89 -2.75
CA ARG A 151 9.43 19.75 -2.75
C ARG A 151 9.08 20.30 -4.13
N ASN A 152 9.22 19.45 -5.15
CA ASN A 152 9.02 19.86 -6.53
C ASN A 152 8.67 18.66 -7.41
N TRP A 153 8.22 18.97 -8.63
CA TRP A 153 7.93 18.00 -9.67
C TRP A 153 9.21 17.53 -10.36
N ALA A 154 9.23 16.24 -10.66
CA ALA A 154 10.27 15.60 -11.43
C ALA A 154 9.65 14.52 -12.32
N ILE A 155 10.42 14.09 -13.32
CA ILE A 155 10.02 13.00 -14.21
C ILE A 155 9.61 11.77 -13.39
N SER A 156 8.44 11.22 -13.69
CA SER A 156 7.94 10.01 -13.05
C SER A 156 8.85 8.80 -13.34
N PRO A 157 8.94 7.82 -12.43
CA PRO A 157 9.80 6.65 -12.64
C PRO A 157 9.51 5.94 -13.98
N GLY A 158 10.55 5.72 -14.79
CA GLY A 158 10.43 5.07 -16.10
C GLY A 158 10.07 6.00 -17.26
N PHE A 159 9.90 7.31 -17.02
CA PHE A 159 9.81 8.33 -18.07
C PHE A 159 11.19 8.89 -18.41
N THR A 160 11.29 9.52 -19.59
CA THR A 160 12.55 10.11 -20.09
C THR A 160 12.52 11.64 -19.97
N LYS A 161 13.69 12.28 -20.05
CA LYS A 161 13.81 13.75 -19.99
C LYS A 161 13.68 14.44 -21.34
N GLN A 162 13.66 13.68 -22.43
CA GLN A 162 13.75 14.22 -23.80
C GLN A 162 12.38 14.67 -24.33
N THR A 163 11.30 14.02 -23.89
CA THR A 163 9.96 14.37 -24.33
C THR A 163 8.92 13.85 -23.35
N PHE A 164 7.73 14.43 -23.39
CA PHE A 164 6.60 13.94 -22.63
C PHE A 164 5.90 12.80 -23.39
N TYR A 165 5.38 11.83 -22.65
CA TYR A 165 4.41 10.86 -23.15
C TYR A 165 3.42 10.57 -22.04
N TYR A 166 2.21 10.15 -22.36
CA TYR A 166 1.14 9.90 -21.37
C TYR A 166 0.57 8.49 -21.49
N ASP A 167 1.12 7.66 -22.39
CA ASP A 167 0.54 6.36 -22.75
C ASP A 167 1.27 5.20 -22.04
N ARG A 168 1.86 5.43 -20.86
CA ARG A 168 2.43 4.39 -20.01
C ARG A 168 1.31 3.68 -19.24
N PRO A 169 0.94 2.42 -19.57
CA PRO A 169 -0.16 1.75 -18.88
C PRO A 169 0.25 1.36 -17.46
N ILE A 170 -0.69 1.50 -16.52
CA ILE A 170 -0.65 0.90 -15.19
C ILE A 170 -1.63 -0.26 -15.20
N GLY A 171 -1.11 -1.49 -15.12
CA GLY A 171 -1.93 -2.68 -14.97
C GLY A 171 -2.29 -2.99 -13.52
N SER A 172 -3.18 -3.96 -13.34
CA SER A 172 -3.64 -4.48 -12.05
C SER A 172 -2.49 -4.98 -11.18
N ARG A 173 -1.37 -5.38 -11.79
CA ARG A 173 -0.17 -5.81 -11.06
C ARG A 173 0.42 -4.71 -10.17
N CYS A 174 0.29 -3.43 -10.55
CA CYS A 174 0.66 -2.32 -9.68
C CYS A 174 -0.34 -2.18 -8.52
N LEU A 175 -1.64 -2.36 -8.82
CA LEU A 175 -2.72 -2.26 -7.84
C LEU A 175 -2.72 -3.43 -6.84
N GLU A 176 -2.16 -4.58 -7.19
CA GLU A 176 -2.00 -5.72 -6.28
C GLU A 176 -1.20 -5.40 -5.00
N CYS A 177 -0.33 -4.40 -5.08
CA CYS A 177 0.46 -3.87 -3.96
C CYS A 177 0.06 -2.46 -3.51
N HIS A 178 -0.69 -1.73 -4.33
CA HIS A 178 -1.08 -0.33 -4.08
C HIS A 178 -2.58 -0.13 -3.92
N ALA A 179 -3.36 -1.19 -3.86
CA ALA A 179 -4.81 -1.18 -3.67
C ALA A 179 -5.23 -2.47 -2.95
N SER A 180 -6.46 -2.49 -2.46
CA SER A 180 -7.03 -3.66 -1.78
C SER A 180 -7.74 -4.57 -2.76
N TYR A 181 -8.24 -4.01 -3.87
CA TYR A 181 -8.95 -4.76 -4.91
C TYR A 181 -9.16 -3.90 -6.16
N ILE A 182 -9.22 -4.54 -7.33
CA ILE A 182 -9.79 -4.00 -8.56
C ILE A 182 -10.44 -5.14 -9.34
N ASP A 183 -11.68 -4.95 -9.78
CA ASP A 183 -12.26 -5.88 -10.74
C ASP A 183 -11.64 -5.68 -12.13
N LYS A 184 -11.28 -6.78 -12.78
CA LYS A 184 -10.54 -6.75 -14.03
C LYS A 184 -10.96 -7.87 -14.97
N LYS A 185 -10.93 -7.56 -16.26
CA LYS A 185 -11.08 -8.51 -17.35
C LYS A 185 -9.77 -8.60 -18.12
N VAL A 186 -9.17 -9.78 -18.12
CA VAL A 186 -8.00 -10.09 -18.95
C VAL A 186 -8.47 -10.90 -20.15
N THR A 187 -8.18 -10.42 -21.35
CA THR A 187 -8.54 -11.08 -22.61
C THR A 187 -7.26 -11.41 -23.37
N GLN A 188 -7.08 -12.68 -23.75
CA GLN A 188 -5.98 -13.06 -24.64
C GLN A 188 -6.23 -12.50 -26.04
N THR A 189 -5.33 -11.66 -26.55
CA THR A 189 -5.48 -11.04 -27.88
C THR A 189 -4.63 -11.72 -28.95
N SER A 190 -3.56 -12.41 -28.57
CA SER A 190 -2.76 -13.28 -29.46
C SER A 190 -2.13 -14.43 -28.66
N GLY A 191 -1.29 -15.27 -29.25
CA GLY A 191 -0.59 -16.34 -28.49
C GLY A 191 0.28 -15.85 -27.33
N ILE A 192 0.72 -14.58 -27.32
CA ILE A 192 1.63 -14.02 -26.31
C ILE A 192 1.17 -12.68 -25.72
N THR A 193 0.15 -12.02 -26.28
CA THR A 193 -0.38 -10.75 -25.75
C THR A 193 -1.71 -10.94 -25.06
N THR A 194 -1.82 -10.32 -23.89
CA THR A 194 -3.06 -10.11 -23.16
C THR A 194 -3.42 -8.64 -23.20
N ASP A 195 -4.72 -8.36 -23.24
CA ASP A 195 -5.25 -7.03 -22.93
C ASP A 195 -5.96 -7.07 -21.58
N GLU A 196 -5.78 -6.01 -20.81
CA GLU A 196 -6.37 -5.87 -19.47
C GLU A 196 -7.25 -4.63 -19.42
N GLU A 197 -8.49 -4.83 -18.99
CA GLU A 197 -9.45 -3.79 -18.69
C GLU A 197 -9.80 -3.85 -17.21
N MET A 198 -9.93 -2.69 -16.57
CA MET A 198 -10.21 -2.55 -15.14
C MET A 198 -11.46 -1.68 -14.94
N GLU A 199 -12.34 -2.13 -14.05
CA GLU A 199 -13.58 -1.41 -13.74
C GLU A 199 -13.30 -0.33 -12.68
N ARG A 200 -13.18 0.94 -13.11
CA ARG A 200 -12.91 2.08 -12.22
C ARG A 200 -13.83 2.14 -10.99
N GLY A 201 -15.11 1.80 -11.17
CA GLY A 201 -16.12 1.79 -10.09
C GLY A 201 -15.94 0.64 -9.08
N ALA A 202 -15.10 -0.35 -9.40
CA ALA A 202 -14.80 -1.49 -8.57
C ALA A 202 -13.36 -1.48 -8.02
N LEU A 203 -12.80 -0.29 -7.78
CA LEU A 203 -11.48 -0.09 -7.16
C LEU A 203 -11.60 0.17 -5.65
N LEU A 204 -10.95 -0.65 -4.83
CA LEU A 204 -10.69 -0.33 -3.42
C LEU A 204 -9.27 0.21 -3.26
N TYR A 205 -9.16 1.52 -3.04
CA TYR A 205 -7.89 2.21 -2.79
C TYR A 205 -7.22 1.78 -1.47
N GLY A 206 -5.92 2.03 -1.37
CA GLY A 206 -5.14 1.74 -0.18
C GLY A 206 -5.02 0.25 0.13
N ILE A 207 -4.25 -0.11 1.15
CA ILE A 207 -4.22 -1.46 1.73
C ILE A 207 -5.08 -1.47 2.99
N ASP A 208 -6.21 -2.18 2.92
CA ASP A 208 -7.23 -2.19 3.95
C ASP A 208 -7.07 -3.33 4.97
N CYS A 209 -7.99 -3.39 5.94
CA CYS A 209 -7.96 -4.40 7.00
C CYS A 209 -7.97 -5.83 6.45
N GLU A 210 -8.84 -6.10 5.48
CA GLU A 210 -9.08 -7.45 4.95
C GLU A 210 -7.99 -7.88 3.96
N ARG A 211 -7.21 -6.94 3.41
CA ARG A 211 -5.99 -7.24 2.67
C ARG A 211 -4.91 -7.88 3.54
N CYS A 212 -4.85 -7.49 4.81
CA CYS A 212 -3.93 -8.06 5.80
C CYS A 212 -4.58 -9.13 6.66
N HIS A 213 -5.89 -9.12 6.94
CA HIS A 213 -6.53 -10.07 7.87
C HIS A 213 -7.36 -11.15 7.17
N GLY A 214 -7.50 -11.08 5.85
CA GLY A 214 -8.39 -11.95 5.08
C GLY A 214 -9.85 -11.51 5.14
N PRO A 215 -10.75 -12.25 4.47
CA PRO A 215 -12.19 -11.95 4.45
C PRO A 215 -12.80 -11.99 5.86
N GLY A 216 -13.45 -10.91 6.28
CA GLY A 216 -13.88 -10.71 7.66
C GLY A 216 -15.37 -10.88 7.92
N ARG A 217 -16.20 -11.22 6.92
CA ARG A 217 -17.66 -11.22 7.09
C ARG A 217 -18.13 -12.23 8.12
N GLN A 218 -17.68 -13.49 8.04
CA GLN A 218 -18.08 -14.52 9.00
C GLN A 218 -17.67 -14.15 10.44
N HIS A 219 -16.47 -13.59 10.59
CA HIS A 219 -16.00 -13.04 11.85
C HIS A 219 -16.93 -11.94 12.39
N ALA A 220 -17.26 -10.96 11.56
CA ALA A 220 -18.13 -9.85 11.94
C ALA A 220 -19.53 -10.32 12.33
N VAL A 221 -20.16 -11.19 11.51
CA VAL A 221 -21.50 -11.75 11.78
C VAL A 221 -21.51 -12.48 13.12
N PHE A 222 -20.57 -13.41 13.32
CA PHE A 222 -20.52 -14.19 14.56
C PHE A 222 -20.38 -13.30 15.81
N HIS A 223 -19.52 -12.28 15.76
CA HIS A 223 -19.30 -11.39 16.91
C HIS A 223 -20.44 -10.38 17.13
N LEU A 224 -21.19 -10.02 16.08
CA LEU A 224 -22.43 -9.24 16.22
C LEU A 224 -23.55 -10.05 16.89
N GLU A 225 -23.64 -11.34 16.56
CA GLU A 225 -24.63 -12.26 17.16
C GLU A 225 -24.22 -12.72 18.56
N ASN A 226 -22.92 -12.71 18.87
CA ASN A 226 -22.35 -13.20 20.12
C ASN A 226 -21.49 -12.11 20.81
N PRO A 227 -22.05 -10.94 21.20
CA PRO A 227 -21.27 -9.79 21.68
C PRO A 227 -20.51 -10.05 23.00
N ALA A 228 -20.88 -11.09 23.75
CA ALA A 228 -20.19 -11.52 24.96
C ALA A 228 -18.89 -12.29 24.67
N GLU A 229 -18.76 -12.93 23.51
CA GLU A 229 -17.54 -13.62 23.11
C GLU A 229 -16.46 -12.59 22.78
N LYS A 230 -15.28 -12.74 23.37
CA LYS A 230 -14.12 -11.85 23.17
C LYS A 230 -12.97 -12.51 22.44
N THR A 231 -13.04 -13.83 22.29
CA THR A 231 -12.10 -14.62 21.50
C THR A 231 -12.44 -14.49 20.03
N ALA A 232 -11.48 -14.05 19.22
CA ALA A 232 -11.66 -13.99 17.78
C ALA A 232 -12.00 -15.37 17.20
N LYS A 233 -12.99 -15.42 16.31
CA LYS A 233 -13.46 -16.61 15.58
C LYS A 233 -13.55 -16.28 14.09
N PHE A 234 -13.44 -17.30 13.23
CA PHE A 234 -13.63 -17.18 11.77
C PHE A 234 -12.77 -16.11 11.09
N ILE A 235 -11.56 -15.88 11.61
CA ILE A 235 -10.56 -14.98 11.04
C ILE A 235 -9.16 -15.49 11.36
N THR A 236 -8.20 -15.22 10.48
CA THR A 236 -6.82 -15.60 10.72
C THR A 236 -6.23 -14.84 11.89
N ILE A 237 -5.63 -15.56 12.83
CA ILE A 237 -4.93 -14.97 13.97
C ILE A 237 -3.42 -14.93 13.68
N TYR A 238 -2.87 -13.76 13.40
CA TYR A 238 -1.46 -13.61 13.03
C TYR A 238 -0.47 -14.28 13.99
N LYS A 239 -0.77 -14.29 15.29
CA LYS A 239 0.12 -14.89 16.30
C LYS A 239 0.32 -16.40 16.08
N THR A 240 -0.68 -17.09 15.52
CA THR A 240 -0.66 -18.54 15.27
C THR A 240 0.02 -18.91 13.95
N LEU A 241 0.30 -17.93 13.09
CA LEU A 241 0.99 -18.16 11.83
C LEU A 241 2.45 -18.53 12.08
N SER A 242 2.97 -19.43 11.23
CA SER A 242 4.40 -19.72 11.17
C SER A 242 5.22 -18.48 10.83
N ARG A 243 6.51 -18.50 11.15
CA ARG A 243 7.43 -17.41 10.78
C ARG A 243 7.40 -17.13 9.27
N LYS A 244 7.39 -18.18 8.44
CA LYS A 244 7.30 -18.04 6.99
C LYS A 244 6.01 -17.34 6.57
N GLN A 245 4.85 -17.79 7.04
CA GLN A 245 3.56 -17.15 6.70
C GLN A 245 3.51 -15.67 7.13
N LYS A 246 4.10 -15.32 8.28
CA LYS A 246 4.21 -13.92 8.72
C LYS A 246 5.07 -13.07 7.76
N MET A 247 6.19 -13.62 7.30
CA MET A 247 7.06 -12.96 6.33
C MET A 247 6.41 -12.88 4.94
N ASP A 248 5.76 -13.95 4.50
CA ASP A 248 5.06 -14.06 3.22
C ASP A 248 3.94 -13.02 3.12
N ALA A 249 3.17 -12.80 4.20
CA ALA A 249 2.14 -11.77 4.24
C ALA A 249 2.67 -10.34 3.98
N CYS A 250 3.88 -10.03 4.44
CA CYS A 250 4.54 -8.76 4.09
C CYS A 250 5.16 -8.82 2.69
N GLY A 251 5.72 -9.98 2.34
CA GLY A 251 6.38 -10.27 1.07
C GLY A 251 5.45 -10.18 -0.14
N VAL A 252 4.13 -10.25 0.03
CA VAL A 252 3.16 -9.96 -1.04
C VAL A 252 3.51 -8.66 -1.79
N CYS A 253 3.92 -7.62 -1.04
CA CYS A 253 4.29 -6.32 -1.58
C CYS A 253 5.78 -5.96 -1.36
N HIS A 254 6.42 -6.49 -0.32
CA HIS A 254 7.77 -6.08 0.13
C HIS A 254 8.89 -7.07 -0.24
N SER A 255 8.71 -7.91 -1.27
CA SER A 255 9.70 -8.89 -1.77
C SER A 255 10.40 -8.51 -3.08
N GLY A 256 10.16 -7.30 -3.58
CA GLY A 256 10.67 -6.80 -4.85
C GLY A 256 9.84 -7.26 -6.05
N ASN A 257 10.26 -6.85 -7.24
CA ASN A 257 9.53 -7.10 -8.50
C ASN A 257 10.24 -8.13 -9.40
N ALA A 258 11.19 -8.89 -8.87
CA ALA A 258 11.98 -9.86 -9.63
C ALA A 258 11.27 -11.22 -9.82
N LEU A 259 10.11 -11.42 -9.19
CA LEU A 259 9.36 -12.68 -9.27
C LEU A 259 8.25 -12.59 -10.33
N VAL A 260 8.05 -13.68 -11.06
CA VAL A 260 6.99 -13.78 -12.07
C VAL A 260 5.70 -14.22 -11.40
N ALA A 261 4.72 -13.31 -11.33
CA ALA A 261 3.40 -13.60 -10.78
C ALA A 261 2.69 -14.67 -11.63
N GLN A 262 2.26 -15.76 -10.99
CA GLN A 262 1.53 -16.86 -11.63
C GLN A 262 0.01 -16.68 -11.49
N LYS A 263 -0.42 -16.07 -10.39
CA LYS A 263 -1.82 -15.73 -10.11
C LYS A 263 -1.88 -14.40 -9.39
N SER A 264 -3.04 -13.76 -9.43
CA SER A 264 -3.23 -12.46 -8.78
C SER A 264 -3.06 -12.58 -7.26
N VAL A 265 -2.23 -11.72 -6.68
CA VAL A 265 -2.08 -11.69 -5.21
C VAL A 265 -3.24 -11.00 -4.50
N PHE A 266 -4.23 -10.46 -5.20
CA PHE A 266 -5.51 -10.08 -4.56
C PHE A 266 -6.19 -11.26 -3.87
N GLY A 267 -5.96 -12.48 -4.38
CA GLY A 267 -6.44 -13.71 -3.75
C GLY A 267 -5.61 -14.19 -2.55
N PHE A 268 -4.46 -13.58 -2.26
CA PHE A 268 -3.61 -13.97 -1.13
C PHE A 268 -4.34 -13.73 0.19
N THR A 269 -4.45 -14.77 1.01
CA THR A 269 -4.96 -14.68 2.37
C THR A 269 -3.88 -14.99 3.41
N PRO A 270 -3.92 -14.38 4.60
CA PRO A 270 -2.94 -14.65 5.64
C PRO A 270 -2.98 -16.12 6.06
N GLY A 271 -1.83 -16.78 5.97
CA GLY A 271 -1.72 -18.23 6.11
C GLY A 271 -1.31 -18.93 4.82
N ASP A 272 -1.51 -18.29 3.67
CA ASP A 272 -0.99 -18.78 2.39
C ASP A 272 0.54 -18.74 2.37
N HIS A 273 1.13 -19.51 1.45
CA HIS A 273 2.54 -19.41 1.11
C HIS A 273 2.72 -18.52 -0.12
N LEU A 274 3.65 -17.57 -0.04
CA LEU A 274 3.91 -16.64 -1.14
C LEU A 274 4.38 -17.36 -2.41
N ASP A 275 5.08 -18.48 -2.24
CA ASP A 275 5.61 -19.30 -3.32
C ASP A 275 4.48 -19.92 -4.19
N ASP A 276 3.25 -20.00 -3.69
CA ASP A 276 2.10 -20.47 -4.47
C ASP A 276 1.60 -19.41 -5.47
N TYR A 277 2.08 -18.16 -5.35
CA TYR A 277 1.66 -17.03 -6.19
C TYR A 277 2.72 -16.61 -7.19
N TYR A 278 3.97 -17.05 -7.00
CA TYR A 278 5.11 -16.60 -7.77
C TYR A 278 5.96 -17.78 -8.23
N ALA A 279 6.38 -17.74 -9.49
CA ALA A 279 7.47 -18.58 -9.96
C ALA A 279 8.79 -17.84 -9.78
N GLN A 280 9.84 -18.61 -9.47
CA GLN A 280 11.21 -18.11 -9.57
C GLN A 280 11.48 -17.68 -11.01
N ASP A 281 12.01 -16.48 -11.18
CA ASP A 281 12.47 -16.04 -12.49
C ASP A 281 13.78 -16.78 -12.82
N PHE A 282 13.68 -17.83 -13.63
CA PHE A 282 14.83 -18.59 -14.11
C PHE A 282 15.65 -17.83 -15.16
N VAL A 283 15.11 -16.75 -15.72
CA VAL A 283 15.78 -15.90 -16.73
C VAL A 283 16.58 -14.79 -16.05
N GLY A 284 16.17 -14.38 -14.86
CA GLY A 284 16.89 -13.49 -13.95
C GLY A 284 18.00 -14.17 -13.15
N PHE A 285 18.88 -14.95 -13.79
CA PHE A 285 20.16 -15.36 -13.17
C PHE A 285 21.07 -14.14 -13.03
N GLY A 286 20.78 -13.34 -12.00
CA GLY A 286 21.63 -12.30 -11.49
C GLY A 286 21.45 -12.31 -9.98
N GLY A 287 22.28 -13.10 -9.29
CA GLY A 287 22.49 -13.02 -7.85
C GLY A 287 23.09 -11.66 -7.44
N GLY A 288 22.43 -10.58 -7.83
CA GLY A 288 22.75 -9.22 -7.47
C GLY A 288 22.12 -8.88 -6.13
N ASN A 289 22.82 -8.03 -5.37
CA ASN A 289 22.31 -7.50 -4.10
C ASN A 289 20.91 -6.91 -4.29
N PRO A 290 19.90 -7.35 -3.51
CA PRO A 290 18.54 -6.83 -3.55
C PRO A 290 18.51 -5.30 -3.63
N ASP A 291 17.63 -4.74 -4.45
CA ASP A 291 17.42 -3.29 -4.44
C ASP A 291 16.72 -2.83 -3.16
N VAL A 292 17.06 -1.64 -2.65
CA VAL A 292 16.38 -1.10 -1.45
C VAL A 292 14.91 -0.76 -1.69
N HIS A 293 14.48 -0.63 -2.95
CA HIS A 293 13.09 -0.35 -3.29
C HIS A 293 12.25 -1.63 -3.31
N GLY A 294 11.28 -1.70 -2.40
CA GLY A 294 10.25 -2.74 -2.39
C GLY A 294 10.75 -4.14 -2.02
N ASN A 295 12.03 -4.33 -1.66
CA ASN A 295 12.62 -5.64 -1.40
C ASN A 295 13.07 -5.85 0.06
N GLN A 296 12.32 -5.30 1.00
CA GLN A 296 12.65 -5.32 2.43
C GLN A 296 12.69 -6.74 3.01
N THR A 297 11.85 -7.65 2.51
CA THR A 297 11.79 -9.05 2.94
C THR A 297 13.11 -9.76 2.68
N ASN A 298 13.61 -9.73 1.44
CA ASN A 298 14.85 -10.44 1.09
C ASN A 298 16.08 -9.81 1.76
N MET A 299 16.11 -8.48 1.90
CA MET A 299 17.16 -7.79 2.65
C MET A 299 17.20 -8.21 4.13
N LEU A 300 16.03 -8.26 4.77
CA LEU A 300 15.93 -8.72 6.15
C LEU A 300 16.39 -10.17 6.27
N MET A 301 15.99 -11.04 5.33
CA MET A 301 16.39 -12.45 5.28
C MET A 301 17.91 -12.63 5.14
N GLY A 302 18.58 -11.72 4.43
CA GLY A 302 20.04 -11.70 4.32
C GLY A 302 20.78 -11.30 5.61
N SER A 303 20.08 -10.66 6.56
CA SER A 303 20.68 -10.13 7.79
C SER A 303 21.08 -11.23 8.77
N ASN A 304 22.24 -11.09 9.42
CA ASN A 304 22.72 -12.08 10.39
C ASN A 304 21.77 -12.27 11.58
N CYS A 305 21.16 -11.20 12.09
CA CYS A 305 20.18 -11.29 13.17
C CYS A 305 18.92 -12.07 12.77
N TYR A 306 18.49 -11.98 11.51
CA TYR A 306 17.38 -12.77 11.00
C TYR A 306 17.77 -14.24 10.90
N ARG A 307 18.92 -14.53 10.27
CA ARG A 307 19.40 -15.91 10.06
C ARG A 307 19.64 -16.67 11.36
N LYS A 308 20.07 -15.96 12.41
CA LYS A 308 20.34 -16.53 13.74
C LYS A 308 19.11 -16.57 14.65
N SER A 309 17.99 -15.96 14.26
CA SER A 309 16.75 -15.98 15.03
C SER A 309 15.78 -17.00 14.45
N GLU A 310 15.11 -17.75 15.32
CA GLU A 310 14.03 -18.66 14.93
C GLU A 310 12.68 -17.94 14.75
N ASN A 311 12.52 -16.76 15.37
CA ASN A 311 11.22 -16.10 15.52
C ASN A 311 11.17 -14.68 14.93
N MET A 312 12.29 -14.13 14.46
CA MET A 312 12.33 -12.75 13.96
C MET A 312 11.52 -12.61 12.66
N THR A 313 10.69 -11.58 12.62
CA THR A 313 9.83 -11.22 11.49
C THR A 313 9.82 -9.70 11.30
N CYS A 314 9.15 -9.20 10.26
CA CYS A 314 8.88 -7.76 10.12
C CYS A 314 8.24 -7.16 11.38
N GLN A 315 7.36 -7.93 12.04
CA GLN A 315 6.62 -7.51 13.23
C GLN A 315 7.49 -7.45 14.51
N SER A 316 8.69 -8.01 14.49
CA SER A 316 9.67 -7.82 15.57
C SER A 316 10.11 -6.36 15.68
N CYS A 317 10.06 -5.62 14.56
CA CYS A 317 10.50 -4.23 14.50
C CYS A 317 9.43 -3.24 14.03
N HIS A 318 8.30 -3.69 13.51
CA HIS A 318 7.23 -2.83 13.02
C HIS A 318 5.88 -3.26 13.59
N ASN A 319 5.03 -2.30 13.92
CA ASN A 319 3.62 -2.55 14.15
C ASN A 319 2.84 -1.80 13.07
N THR A 320 1.99 -2.52 12.35
CA THR A 320 1.25 -2.00 11.18
C THR A 320 0.07 -1.13 11.57
N HIS A 321 -0.28 -1.11 12.85
CA HIS A 321 -1.40 -0.34 13.42
C HIS A 321 -0.93 0.85 14.26
N GLU A 322 0.37 1.17 14.31
CA GLU A 322 0.88 2.37 14.96
C GLU A 322 1.42 3.36 13.93
N ASN A 323 1.39 4.65 14.27
CA ASN A 323 2.10 5.67 13.52
C ASN A 323 3.30 6.16 14.33
N ILE A 324 4.45 5.53 14.12
CA ILE A 324 5.72 5.89 14.77
C ILE A 324 6.68 6.62 13.82
N LYS A 325 6.14 7.27 12.78
CA LYS A 325 6.93 7.98 11.78
C LYS A 325 7.92 8.94 12.46
N GLY A 326 9.19 8.84 12.08
CA GLY A 326 10.27 9.68 12.62
C GLY A 326 10.74 9.32 14.04
N ASN A 327 10.14 8.33 14.71
CA ASN A 327 10.53 7.95 16.07
C ASN A 327 11.71 6.96 16.09
N LEU A 328 12.93 7.48 15.87
CA LEU A 328 14.17 6.70 15.85
C LEU A 328 14.42 5.94 17.17
N LYS A 329 14.00 6.52 18.30
CA LYS A 329 14.18 5.94 19.63
C LYS A 329 13.45 4.60 19.78
N ILE A 330 12.21 4.48 19.29
CA ILE A 330 11.45 3.22 19.33
C ILE A 330 12.18 2.12 18.57
N TYR A 331 12.74 2.44 17.40
CA TYR A 331 13.52 1.47 16.64
C TYR A 331 14.80 1.04 17.38
N SER A 332 15.50 1.97 18.03
CA SER A 332 16.63 1.61 18.90
C SER A 332 16.22 0.69 20.05
N GLN A 333 15.09 0.94 20.70
CA GLN A 333 14.57 0.06 21.77
C GLN A 333 14.29 -1.37 21.27
N ARG A 334 13.77 -1.50 20.05
CA ARG A 334 13.54 -2.80 19.38
C ARG A 334 14.84 -3.53 19.08
N CYS A 335 15.90 -2.83 18.70
CA CYS A 335 17.22 -3.44 18.56
C CYS A 335 17.74 -3.90 19.93
N ILE A 336 17.67 -3.02 20.93
CA ILE A 336 18.21 -3.24 22.28
C ILE A 336 17.51 -4.40 22.99
N SER A 337 16.24 -4.72 22.69
CA SER A 337 15.56 -5.87 23.30
C SER A 337 16.28 -7.20 23.07
N CYS A 338 17.05 -7.32 21.98
CA CYS A 338 17.91 -8.47 21.69
C CYS A 338 19.41 -8.16 21.82
N HIS A 339 19.81 -6.89 21.74
CA HIS A 339 21.20 -6.43 21.66
C HIS A 339 21.69 -5.68 22.92
N GLN A 340 21.21 -6.06 24.11
CA GLN A 340 21.44 -5.34 25.38
C GLN A 340 22.92 -5.12 25.71
N ASN A 341 23.78 -6.08 25.39
CA ASN A 341 25.20 -6.08 25.75
C ASN A 341 26.14 -5.72 24.59
N THR A 342 25.61 -5.08 23.53
CA THR A 342 26.40 -4.77 22.33
C THR A 342 27.38 -3.64 22.62
N LYS A 343 28.67 -3.97 22.61
CA LYS A 343 29.76 -2.99 22.75
C LYS A 343 30.03 -2.30 21.42
N HIS A 344 30.18 -0.99 21.48
CA HIS A 344 30.59 -0.17 20.34
C HIS A 344 31.93 0.49 20.67
N SER A 345 32.77 0.70 19.66
CA SER A 345 34.02 1.43 19.85
C SER A 345 33.73 2.90 20.22
N GLU A 346 34.66 3.54 20.91
CA GLU A 346 34.55 4.96 21.27
C GLU A 346 34.31 5.83 20.02
N VAL A 347 35.03 5.56 18.93
CA VAL A 347 34.85 6.21 17.61
C VAL A 347 33.43 6.04 17.06
N THR A 348 32.77 4.92 17.32
CA THR A 348 31.38 4.73 16.88
C THR A 348 30.41 5.52 17.75
N LEU A 349 30.68 5.59 19.06
CA LEU A 349 29.85 6.31 20.02
C LEU A 349 29.89 7.83 19.82
N THR A 350 30.98 8.39 19.26
CA THR A 350 31.00 9.80 18.85
C THR A 350 30.06 10.09 17.67
N LYS A 351 29.75 9.09 16.84
CA LYS A 351 28.83 9.24 15.70
C LYS A 351 27.35 9.16 16.09
N GLY A 352 27.00 8.66 17.28
CA GLY A 352 25.58 8.59 17.67
C GLY A 352 25.33 7.91 19.00
N SER A 353 24.17 8.20 19.58
CA SER A 353 23.75 7.60 20.84
C SER A 353 22.96 6.30 20.60
N LEU A 354 23.42 5.21 21.22
CA LEU A 354 22.81 3.87 21.10
C LEU A 354 21.34 3.84 21.52
N SER A 355 20.95 4.65 22.51
CA SER A 355 19.58 4.72 23.00
C SER A 355 18.64 5.53 22.10
N LYS A 356 19.18 6.25 21.10
CA LYS A 356 18.41 7.14 20.22
C LYS A 356 18.35 6.66 18.78
N ASN A 357 19.43 6.09 18.24
CA ASN A 357 19.47 5.73 16.83
C ASN A 357 20.48 4.63 16.50
N CYS A 358 19.97 3.43 16.20
CA CYS A 358 20.77 2.32 15.67
C CYS A 358 20.70 2.25 14.14
N ILE A 359 19.58 2.71 13.57
CA ILE A 359 19.22 2.40 12.18
C ILE A 359 19.99 3.23 11.15
N ASP A 360 20.48 4.43 11.47
CA ASP A 360 21.31 5.18 10.50
C ASP A 360 22.65 4.50 10.22
N CYS A 361 23.16 3.73 11.17
CA CYS A 361 24.38 2.95 10.97
C CYS A 361 24.08 1.51 10.50
N HIS A 362 23.16 0.82 11.15
CA HIS A 362 22.94 -0.61 10.87
C HIS A 362 21.95 -0.87 9.74
N MET A 363 21.24 0.16 9.28
CA MET A 363 20.26 0.11 8.20
C MET A 363 20.39 1.41 7.37
N PRO A 364 21.54 1.66 6.73
CA PRO A 364 21.83 2.94 6.10
C PRO A 364 20.87 3.23 4.93
N LYS A 365 20.76 4.51 4.56
CA LYS A 365 20.05 4.88 3.34
C LYS A 365 20.92 4.60 2.12
N GLU A 366 20.48 3.70 1.28
CA GLU A 366 21.13 3.38 0.01
C GLU A 366 20.29 3.95 -1.15
N SER A 367 20.93 4.18 -2.30
CA SER A 367 20.25 4.59 -3.52
C SER A 367 19.56 3.39 -4.15
N SER A 368 18.30 3.55 -4.55
CA SER A 368 17.65 2.56 -5.42
C SER A 368 18.36 2.54 -6.77
N LYS A 369 18.58 1.34 -7.27
CA LYS A 369 19.05 1.01 -8.63
C LYS A 369 17.90 0.99 -9.63
N LEU A 370 16.66 0.89 -9.14
CA LEU A 370 15.44 0.81 -9.96
C LEU A 370 14.76 2.16 -10.14
N ILE A 371 14.86 3.04 -9.14
CA ILE A 371 14.22 4.35 -9.17
C ILE A 371 15.26 5.44 -9.03
N THR A 372 15.21 6.35 -9.99
CA THR A 372 15.84 7.67 -9.92
C THR A 372 14.77 8.70 -10.29
N PHE A 373 15.03 9.96 -9.96
CA PHE A 373 14.19 11.05 -10.42
C PHE A 373 15.06 12.16 -10.98
N GLN A 374 14.50 12.90 -11.94
CA GLN A 374 15.23 13.98 -12.58
C GLN A 374 14.48 15.30 -12.44
N GLN A 375 15.16 16.28 -11.84
CA GLN A 375 14.64 17.64 -11.70
C GLN A 375 14.78 18.43 -13.01
N ALA A 376 13.86 19.37 -13.24
CA ALA A 376 13.94 20.27 -14.38
C ALA A 376 15.25 21.05 -14.39
N GLY A 377 15.89 21.17 -15.55
CA GLY A 377 17.13 21.94 -15.73
C GLY A 377 18.39 21.32 -15.08
N LYS A 378 18.30 20.12 -14.49
CA LYS A 378 19.47 19.38 -13.99
C LYS A 378 19.76 18.18 -14.88
N ASP A 379 21.01 18.05 -15.30
CA ASP A 379 21.42 16.95 -16.18
C ASP A 379 21.65 15.62 -15.46
N HIS A 380 21.85 15.63 -14.14
CA HIS A 380 22.08 14.43 -13.34
C HIS A 380 20.79 13.86 -12.75
N LEU A 381 20.68 12.54 -12.78
CA LEU A 381 19.68 11.79 -12.04
C LEU A 381 19.94 11.94 -10.53
N SER A 382 18.90 12.28 -9.78
CA SER A 382 18.95 12.29 -8.33
C SER A 382 18.63 10.88 -7.81
N PRO A 383 19.43 10.34 -6.88
CA PRO A 383 19.20 9.01 -6.34
C PRO A 383 17.93 8.99 -5.49
N TYR A 384 17.08 7.99 -5.68
CA TYR A 384 15.97 7.75 -4.78
C TYR A 384 16.46 6.93 -3.58
N ARG A 385 16.71 7.60 -2.45
CA ARG A 385 17.34 6.97 -1.28
C ARG A 385 16.32 6.36 -0.32
N LEU A 386 16.49 5.07 -0.04
CA LEU A 386 15.63 4.31 0.86
C LEU A 386 16.45 3.62 1.94
N ARG A 387 15.81 3.37 3.08
CA ARG A 387 16.45 2.69 4.20
C ARG A 387 16.61 1.21 3.87
N SER A 388 17.86 0.74 3.87
CA SER A 388 18.18 -0.68 3.73
C SER A 388 17.55 -1.48 4.86
N HIS A 389 17.01 -2.66 4.54
CA HIS A 389 16.53 -3.61 5.55
C HIS A 389 17.54 -4.74 5.78
N HIS A 390 18.74 -4.61 5.21
CA HIS A 390 19.85 -5.50 5.47
C HIS A 390 20.61 -5.00 6.71
N ILE A 391 20.32 -5.62 7.85
CA ILE A 391 20.87 -5.23 9.14
C ILE A 391 22.28 -5.82 9.27
N ALA A 392 23.29 -4.95 9.22
CA ALA A 392 24.70 -5.36 9.26
C ALA A 392 25.57 -4.30 9.95
N ILE A 393 26.85 -4.62 10.13
CA ILE A 393 27.89 -3.66 10.51
C ILE A 393 28.56 -3.22 9.21
N TYR A 394 28.44 -1.94 8.88
CA TYR A 394 29.03 -1.36 7.66
C TYR A 394 30.31 -0.61 8.03
N THR A 395 31.37 -0.83 7.26
CA THR A 395 32.70 -0.22 7.50
C THR A 395 32.78 1.22 7.00
N ASP A 396 32.03 1.57 5.96
CA ASP A 396 32.16 2.84 5.23
C ASP A 396 30.89 3.70 5.29
N ILE A 397 30.34 3.90 6.49
CA ILE A 397 29.22 4.84 6.67
C ILE A 397 29.81 6.25 6.79
N THR A 398 29.96 6.92 5.64
CA THR A 398 30.14 8.37 5.59
C THR A 398 28.83 9.02 6.04
N LYS A 399 28.93 9.88 7.06
CA LYS A 399 27.83 10.74 7.49
C LYS A 399 27.64 11.87 6.51
#